data_AF-A0A0Q8N7V1-F1
#
_entry.id   AF-A0A0Q8N7V1-F1
#
_cell.length_a   1.000
_cell.length_b   1.000
_cell.length_c   1.000
_cell.angle_alpha   90.00
_cell.angle_beta   90.00
_cell.angle_gamma   90.00
#
_symmetry.space_group_name_H-M   'P 1'
#
loop_
_entity.id
_entity.type
_entity.pdbx_description
1 polymer ?
#
loop_
_entity_poly.entity_id
_entity_poly.type
_entity_poly.pdbx_seq_one_letter_code
_entity_poly.pdbx_strand_id
1 'polypeptide(L)'
;MKKNIEARIKRNKLDLCAGKFYVNNDSDFIKDLKQKGFSALVGIRRDDDVYTVIGNDFTYYCSNFRVEGQISHDAFLKILKKNALKFGKTAEYEFVEINESCSIWVLNIETMNAIWNTIMFLHNE
;
A
#
# COMPACT_ATOMS: atom_id res chain seq x y z
N MET A 1 10.54 -18.04 -10.07
CA MET A 1 10.94 -16.86 -10.87
C MET A 1 10.99 -15.60 -9.99
N LYS A 2 11.74 -15.61 -8.87
CA LYS A 2 11.75 -14.53 -7.83
C LYS A 2 12.67 -13.32 -8.13
N LYS A 3 13.42 -13.35 -9.23
CA LYS A 3 14.60 -12.48 -9.43
C LYS A 3 14.31 -11.03 -9.87
N ASN A 4 13.07 -10.53 -9.85
CA ASN A 4 12.80 -9.18 -10.38
C ASN A 4 11.68 -8.38 -9.69
N ILE A 5 11.09 -8.85 -8.59
CA ILE A 5 9.99 -8.12 -7.92
C ILE A 5 10.50 -6.79 -7.33
N GLU A 6 11.64 -6.79 -6.64
CA GLU A 6 12.19 -5.58 -6.00
C GLU A 6 12.63 -4.52 -7.01
N ALA A 7 13.35 -4.91 -8.07
CA ALA A 7 13.75 -3.99 -9.13
C ALA A 7 12.54 -3.43 -9.90
N ARG A 8 11.41 -4.16 -9.93
CA ARG A 8 10.17 -3.72 -10.57
C ARG A 8 9.30 -2.85 -9.65
N ILE A 9 9.22 -3.13 -8.35
CA ILE A 9 8.66 -2.22 -7.33
C ILE A 9 9.37 -0.86 -7.41
N LYS A 10 10.71 -0.87 -7.54
CA LYS A 10 11.52 0.34 -7.70
C LYS A 10 11.21 1.12 -8.98
N ARG A 11 10.74 0.47 -10.06
CA ARG A 11 10.31 1.17 -11.29
C ARG A 11 9.05 2.00 -11.10
N ASN A 12 8.18 1.60 -10.17
CA ASN A 12 6.98 2.36 -9.83
C ASN A 12 7.27 3.54 -8.88
N LYS A 13 8.54 3.74 -8.49
CA LYS A 13 9.02 4.88 -7.71
C LYS A 13 8.30 5.05 -6.36
N LEU A 14 7.77 3.98 -5.78
CA LEU A 14 7.08 4.03 -4.49
C LEU A 14 8.00 4.55 -3.37
N ASP A 15 9.29 4.19 -3.44
CA ASP A 15 10.34 4.70 -2.56
C ASP A 15 10.49 6.23 -2.65
N LEU A 16 10.49 6.77 -3.88
CA LEU A 16 10.59 8.21 -4.10
C LEU A 16 9.33 8.96 -3.70
N CYS A 17 8.15 8.41 -4.02
CA CYS A 17 6.86 9.03 -3.69
C CYS A 17 6.58 9.03 -2.18
N ALA A 18 6.91 7.93 -1.49
CA ALA A 18 6.68 7.78 -0.06
C ALA A 18 7.75 8.44 0.81
N GLY A 19 8.96 8.66 0.27
CA GLY A 19 10.06 9.31 0.97
C GLY A 19 10.39 8.60 2.29
N LYS A 20 10.40 9.37 3.39
CA LYS A 20 10.73 8.84 4.73
C LYS A 20 9.77 7.77 5.25
N PHE A 21 8.56 7.69 4.70
CA PHE A 21 7.55 6.73 5.12
C PHE A 21 7.68 5.37 4.45
N TYR A 22 8.57 5.26 3.47
CA TYR A 22 8.78 4.03 2.73
C TYR A 22 9.34 2.92 3.63
N VAL A 23 8.75 1.73 3.53
CA VAL A 23 9.22 0.50 4.18
C VAL A 23 9.35 -0.62 3.16
N ASN A 24 10.38 -1.45 3.32
CA ASN A 24 10.73 -2.52 2.38
C ASN A 24 11.20 -3.79 3.11
N ASN A 25 11.58 -4.82 2.35
CA ASN A 25 12.06 -6.09 2.87
C ASN A 25 13.21 -6.00 3.90
N ASP A 26 14.02 -4.94 3.85
CA ASP A 26 15.15 -4.73 4.76
C ASP A 26 14.73 -4.02 6.06
N SER A 27 13.55 -3.41 6.07
CA SER A 27 12.99 -2.69 7.22
C SER A 27 12.56 -3.67 8.31
N ASP A 28 12.89 -3.37 9.57
CA ASP A 28 12.52 -4.23 10.71
C ASP A 28 11.02 -4.44 10.81
N PHE A 29 10.24 -3.41 10.50
CA PHE A 29 8.78 -3.51 10.40
C PHE A 29 8.29 -4.62 9.46
N ILE A 30 8.85 -4.73 8.25
CA ILE A 30 8.43 -5.75 7.29
C ILE A 30 8.90 -7.13 7.74
N LYS A 31 10.07 -7.23 8.39
CA LYS A 31 10.54 -8.48 8.99
C LYS A 31 9.58 -8.94 10.10
N ASP A 32 9.11 -8.03 10.95
CA ASP A 32 8.15 -8.32 12.01
C ASP A 32 6.81 -8.81 11.45
N LEU A 33 6.30 -8.16 10.39
CA LEU A 33 5.10 -8.63 9.69
C LEU A 33 5.29 -10.05 9.13
N LYS A 34 6.45 -10.36 8.54
CA LYS A 34 6.75 -11.71 8.05
C LYS A 34 6.81 -12.74 9.17
N GLN A 35 7.38 -12.39 10.32
CA GLN A 35 7.39 -13.28 11.49
C GLN A 35 5.98 -13.56 12.00
N LYS A 36 5.05 -12.61 11.88
CA LYS A 36 3.63 -12.79 12.16
C LYS A 36 2.87 -13.60 11.09
N GLY A 37 3.55 -14.04 10.03
CA GLY A 37 2.97 -14.87 8.96
C GLY A 37 2.44 -14.08 7.76
N PHE A 38 2.61 -12.76 7.72
CA PHE A 38 2.20 -11.95 6.57
C PHE A 38 3.21 -12.05 5.42
N SER A 39 2.73 -12.13 4.17
CA SER A 39 3.58 -12.15 2.98
C SER A 39 3.97 -10.73 2.53
N ALA A 40 4.29 -9.85 3.49
CA ALA A 40 4.60 -8.43 3.28
C ALA A 40 5.86 -8.23 2.43
N LEU A 41 5.84 -7.25 1.52
CA LEU A 41 6.97 -6.93 0.63
C LEU A 41 7.46 -5.50 0.81
N VAL A 42 6.54 -4.53 0.70
CA VAL A 42 6.85 -3.12 0.58
C VAL A 42 5.62 -2.30 0.92
N GLY A 43 5.78 -1.10 1.46
CA GLY A 43 4.66 -0.22 1.70
C GLY A 43 5.07 1.14 2.23
N ILE A 44 4.13 1.73 2.96
CA ILE A 44 4.33 2.96 3.71
C ILE A 44 3.89 2.77 5.15
N ARG A 45 4.61 3.37 6.10
CA ARG A 45 4.28 3.41 7.53
C ARG A 45 4.58 4.79 8.10
N ARG A 46 3.67 5.29 8.93
CA ARG A 46 3.84 6.50 9.74
C ARG A 46 4.53 6.19 11.06
N ASP A 47 5.08 7.23 11.67
CA ASP A 47 5.70 7.19 13.00
C ASP A 47 4.71 6.76 14.09
N ASP A 48 3.41 6.91 13.82
CA ASP A 48 2.37 6.47 14.73
C ASP A 48 1.92 5.03 14.48
N ASP A 49 2.45 4.23 13.55
CA ASP A 49 2.02 2.85 13.22
C ASP A 49 0.77 2.72 12.33
N VAL A 50 0.29 3.80 11.74
CA VAL A 50 -0.63 3.71 10.59
C VAL A 50 0.17 3.28 9.36
N TYR A 51 -0.31 2.27 8.62
CA TYR A 51 0.45 1.72 7.48
C TYR A 51 -0.44 1.17 6.36
N THR A 52 0.18 1.07 5.18
CA THR A 52 -0.34 0.38 4.00
C THR A 52 0.80 -0.39 3.36
N VAL A 53 0.72 -1.72 3.43
CA VAL A 53 1.78 -2.64 3.01
C VAL A 53 1.26 -3.61 1.96
N ILE A 54 1.93 -3.64 0.82
CA ILE A 54 1.67 -4.57 -0.26
C ILE A 54 2.38 -5.88 0.07
N GLY A 55 1.62 -6.96 0.14
CA GLY A 55 2.10 -8.34 0.17
C GLY A 55 1.93 -9.05 -1.18
N ASN A 56 2.18 -10.35 -1.21
CA ASN A 56 2.04 -11.15 -2.43
C ASN A 56 0.58 -11.22 -2.91
N ASP A 57 -0.36 -11.49 -2.01
CA ASP A 57 -1.77 -11.76 -2.35
C ASP A 57 -2.72 -10.69 -1.82
N PHE A 58 -2.28 -9.98 -0.77
CA PHE A 58 -3.09 -9.02 -0.03
C PHE A 58 -2.33 -7.70 0.15
N THR A 59 -3.09 -6.63 0.31
CA THR A 59 -2.61 -5.39 0.94
C THR A 59 -3.00 -5.44 2.40
N TYR A 60 -2.02 -5.33 3.28
CA TYR A 60 -2.17 -5.21 4.72
C TYR A 60 -2.24 -3.75 5.10
N TYR A 61 -3.08 -3.39 6.06
CA TYR A 61 -3.20 -2.01 6.51
C TYR A 61 -3.46 -1.93 8.02
N CYS A 62 -3.13 -0.79 8.59
CA CYS A 62 -3.62 -0.32 9.88
C CYS A 62 -4.22 1.07 9.67
N SER A 63 -5.50 1.23 9.96
CA SER A 63 -6.22 2.49 9.76
C SER A 63 -5.89 3.52 10.84
N ASN A 64 -6.32 4.78 10.64
CA ASN A 64 -6.22 5.82 11.68
C ASN A 64 -6.92 5.46 12.99
N PHE A 65 -7.91 4.58 12.94
CA PHE A 65 -8.63 4.07 14.11
C PHE A 65 -8.00 2.82 14.72
N ARG A 66 -6.76 2.49 14.35
CA ARG A 66 -6.02 1.30 14.82
C ARG A 66 -6.67 -0.02 14.46
N VAL A 67 -7.45 -0.02 13.38
CA VAL A 67 -8.03 -1.25 12.84
C VAL A 67 -7.04 -1.85 11.86
N GLU A 68 -6.44 -2.96 12.25
CA GLU A 68 -5.62 -3.78 11.36
C GLU A 68 -6.50 -4.65 10.46
N GLY A 69 -6.08 -4.85 9.22
CA GLY A 69 -6.79 -5.70 8.29
C GLY A 69 -5.97 -6.07 7.06
N GLN A 70 -6.57 -6.93 6.25
CA GLN A 70 -6.05 -7.31 4.95
C GLN A 70 -7.15 -7.23 3.91
N ILE A 71 -6.79 -6.83 2.71
CA ILE A 71 -7.70 -6.73 1.57
C ILE A 71 -7.04 -7.34 0.35
N SER A 72 -7.78 -8.11 -0.44
CA SER A 72 -7.22 -8.67 -1.68
C SER A 72 -6.84 -7.54 -2.63
N HIS A 73 -5.82 -7.78 -3.45
CA HIS A 73 -5.39 -6.81 -4.47
C HIS A 73 -6.55 -6.36 -5.37
N ASP A 74 -7.41 -7.29 -5.80
CA ASP A 74 -8.62 -7.00 -6.57
C ASP A 74 -9.56 -6.02 -5.89
N ALA A 75 -9.88 -6.29 -4.62
CA ALA A 75 -10.81 -5.46 -3.86
C ALA A 75 -10.19 -4.08 -3.61
N PHE A 76 -8.90 -4.01 -3.32
CA PHE A 76 -8.22 -2.76 -3.09
C PHE A 76 -8.10 -1.91 -4.36
N LEU A 77 -7.77 -2.52 -5.51
CA LEU A 77 -7.76 -1.82 -6.81
C LEU A 77 -9.15 -1.24 -7.15
N LYS A 78 -10.24 -1.98 -6.87
CA LYS A 78 -11.61 -1.46 -7.04
C LYS A 78 -11.86 -0.25 -6.16
N ILE A 79 -11.39 -0.27 -4.91
CA ILE A 79 -11.52 0.84 -3.97
C ILE A 79 -10.71 2.06 -4.44
N LEU A 80 -9.45 1.87 -4.83
CA LEU A 80 -8.62 2.94 -5.37
C LEU A 80 -9.28 3.57 -6.60
N LYS A 81 -9.82 2.75 -7.52
CA LYS A 81 -10.55 3.21 -8.70
C LYS A 81 -11.80 4.02 -8.34
N LYS A 82 -12.60 3.53 -7.39
CA LYS A 82 -13.81 4.23 -6.93
C LYS A 82 -13.45 5.59 -6.33
N ASN A 83 -12.42 5.65 -5.49
CA ASN A 83 -11.97 6.90 -4.88
C ASN A 83 -11.42 7.87 -5.95
N ALA A 84 -10.61 7.38 -6.88
CA ALA A 84 -10.08 8.19 -8.00
C ALA A 84 -11.21 8.82 -8.85
N LEU A 85 -12.28 8.06 -9.10
CA LEU A 85 -13.46 8.56 -9.83
C LEU A 85 -14.29 9.55 -9.00
N LYS A 86 -14.43 9.33 -7.69
CA LYS A 86 -15.20 10.20 -6.78
C LYS A 86 -14.55 11.57 -6.61
N PHE A 87 -13.23 11.62 -6.50
CA PHE A 87 -12.51 12.82 -6.06
C PHE A 87 -11.71 13.53 -7.16
N GLY A 88 -11.51 12.89 -8.33
CA GLY A 88 -10.81 13.52 -9.46
C GLY A 88 -9.34 13.82 -9.19
N LYS A 89 -8.65 14.56 -10.07
CA LYS A 89 -7.18 14.75 -9.97
C LYS A 89 -6.72 15.72 -8.87
N THR A 90 -7.64 16.42 -8.20
CA THR A 90 -7.34 17.56 -7.32
C THR A 90 -7.48 17.26 -5.83
N ALA A 91 -7.89 16.04 -5.46
CA ALA A 91 -7.96 15.67 -4.05
C ALA A 91 -6.60 15.32 -3.49
N GLU A 92 -6.44 15.49 -2.17
CA GLU A 92 -5.19 15.22 -1.46
C GLU A 92 -4.94 13.71 -1.32
N TYR A 93 -5.98 12.87 -1.49
CA TYR A 93 -5.95 11.40 -1.42
C TYR A 93 -5.29 10.80 -0.17
N GLU A 94 -4.98 11.58 0.87
CA GLU A 94 -4.24 11.09 2.05
C GLU A 94 -4.90 9.85 2.67
N PHE A 95 -6.23 9.78 2.62
CA PHE A 95 -7.03 8.65 3.08
C PHE A 95 -7.98 8.14 2.01
N VAL A 96 -7.92 6.83 1.76
CA VAL A 96 -8.80 6.11 0.84
C VAL A 96 -9.86 5.38 1.65
N GLU A 97 -11.13 5.75 1.47
CA GLU A 97 -12.26 5.10 2.16
C GLU A 97 -12.40 3.63 1.71
N ILE A 98 -12.33 2.68 2.65
CA ILE A 98 -12.70 1.27 2.42
C ILE A 98 -14.20 1.10 2.63
N ASN A 99 -14.71 1.66 3.73
CA ASN A 99 -16.11 1.61 4.15
C ASN A 99 -16.43 2.86 5.01
N GLU A 100 -17.63 2.90 5.58
CA GLU A 100 -18.15 4.07 6.33
C GLU A 100 -17.34 4.41 7.59
N SER A 101 -16.58 3.47 8.15
CA SER A 101 -15.84 3.64 9.41
C SER A 101 -14.34 3.43 9.27
N CYS A 102 -13.83 3.18 8.06
CA CYS A 102 -12.44 2.79 7.86
C CYS A 102 -11.85 3.39 6.58
N SER A 103 -10.66 3.97 6.73
CA SER A 103 -9.86 4.49 5.64
C SER A 103 -8.42 3.99 5.73
N ILE A 104 -7.80 3.84 4.55
CA ILE A 104 -6.41 3.43 4.37
C ILE A 104 -5.60 4.68 4.06
N TRP A 105 -4.50 4.85 4.77
CA TRP A 105 -3.58 5.94 4.51
C TRP A 105 -2.73 5.66 3.28
N VAL A 106 -2.66 6.59 2.33
CA VAL A 106 -1.82 6.45 1.12
C VAL A 106 -0.92 7.67 0.90
N LEU A 107 -0.75 8.52 1.92
CA LEU A 107 0.09 9.74 1.93
C LEU A 107 -0.38 10.85 0.97
N ASN A 108 -0.40 10.59 -0.33
CA ASN A 108 -0.77 11.54 -1.38
C ASN A 108 -1.13 10.81 -2.68
N ILE A 109 -1.53 11.57 -3.71
CA ILE A 109 -1.92 11.02 -5.01
C ILE A 109 -0.78 10.30 -5.73
N GLU A 110 0.45 10.79 -5.63
CA GLU A 110 1.62 10.16 -6.25
C GLU A 110 1.89 8.78 -5.65
N THR A 111 1.82 8.69 -4.32
CA THR A 111 2.00 7.44 -3.57
C THR A 111 0.83 6.49 -3.83
N MET A 112 -0.41 6.99 -3.87
CA MET A 112 -1.57 6.19 -4.28
C MET A 112 -1.36 5.57 -5.67
N ASN A 113 -0.89 6.36 -6.64
CA ASN A 113 -0.62 5.87 -8.00
C ASN A 113 0.53 4.86 -8.03
N ALA A 114 1.59 5.09 -7.26
CA ALA A 114 2.71 4.15 -7.13
C ALA A 114 2.27 2.81 -6.51
N ILE A 115 1.42 2.86 -5.47
CA ILE A 115 0.79 1.68 -4.85
C ILE A 115 -0.08 0.96 -5.88
N TRP A 116 -0.97 1.68 -6.57
CA TRP A 116 -1.85 1.12 -7.60
C TRP A 116 -1.03 0.36 -8.66
N ASN A 117 -0.03 1.02 -9.25
CA ASN A 117 0.80 0.42 -10.29
C ASN A 117 1.59 -0.79 -9.79
N THR A 118 2.02 -0.77 -8.52
CA THR A 118 2.69 -1.90 -7.89
C THR A 118 1.76 -3.09 -7.73
N ILE A 119 0.51 -2.87 -7.34
CA ILE A 119 -0.48 -3.93 -7.16
C ILE A 119 -0.94 -4.50 -8.50
N MET A 120 -1.27 -3.62 -9.47
CA MET A 120 -1.59 -4.05 -10.85
C MET A 120 -0.49 -4.91 -11.46
N PHE A 121 0.76 -4.60 -11.13
CA PHE A 121 1.89 -5.38 -11.61
C PHE A 121 1.95 -6.77 -10.96
N LEU A 122 1.78 -6.86 -9.64
CA LEU A 122 1.80 -8.14 -8.92
C LEU A 122 0.60 -9.04 -9.27
N HIS A 123 -0.56 -8.44 -9.54
CA HIS A 123 -1.79 -9.17 -9.81
C HIS A 123 -1.86 -9.77 -11.24
N ASN A 124 -1.09 -9.25 -12.19
CA ASN A 124 -1.09 -9.71 -13.59
C ASN A 124 0.08 -10.67 -13.93
N GLU A 125 0.81 -11.18 -12.93
CA GLU A 125 1.81 -12.26 -13.08
C GLU A 125 1.18 -13.64 -12.79
#